data_AF-F8FGC9-F1
#
_entry.id   AF-F8FGC9-F1
#
_cell.length_a   1.000
_cell.length_b   1.000
_cell.length_c   1.000
_cell.angle_alpha   90.00
_cell.angle_beta   90.00
_cell.angle_gamma   90.00
#
_symmetry.space_group_name_H-M   'P 1'
#
loop_
_entity.id
_entity.type
_entity.pdbx_description
1 polymer ?
#
loop_
_entity_poly.entity_id
_entity_poly.type
_entity_poly.pdbx_seq_one_letter_code
_entity_poly.pdbx_strand_id
1 'polypeptide(L)'
;MSKEQIILLIINGTTLAGLILLTPRSRLREAAVVYTFKQSITWVLGLLIVEYHLIEYPAREFIIANRTSFSFEFFIYPAICVIYNLHFPADRGWGRKWAWILVFPTVMTLFEVALEKYTDLIEYVNWTWYWTWLSLLATFFVSRGYYLWFKKGAWGKAAE
;
A
#
# COMPACT_ATOMS: atom_id res chain seq x y z
N MET A 1 -23.15 -11.82 -7.64
CA MET A 1 -21.92 -11.02 -7.48
C MET A 1 -21.05 -11.26 -8.70
N SER A 2 -20.44 -10.22 -9.26
CA SER A 2 -19.54 -10.36 -10.41
C SER A 2 -18.23 -11.04 -9.99
N LYS A 3 -17.45 -11.52 -10.98
CA LYS A 3 -16.14 -12.13 -10.74
C LYS A 3 -15.20 -11.16 -10.00
N GLU A 4 -15.23 -9.89 -10.36
CA GLU A 4 -14.44 -8.79 -9.79
C GLU A 4 -14.79 -8.54 -8.34
N GLN A 5 -16.09 -8.52 -8.01
CA GLN A 5 -16.55 -8.33 -6.63
C GLN A 5 -16.05 -9.45 -5.71
N ILE A 6 -16.04 -10.70 -6.19
CA ILE A 6 -15.52 -11.84 -5.44
C ILE A 6 -14.01 -11.70 -5.24
N ILE A 7 -13.27 -11.36 -6.30
CA ILE A 7 -11.82 -11.12 -6.23
C ILE A 7 -11.51 -10.01 -5.22
N LEU A 8 -12.20 -8.87 -5.30
CA LEU A 8 -12.04 -7.76 -4.35
C LEU A 8 -12.33 -8.21 -2.92
N LEU A 9 -13.41 -8.94 -2.65
CA LEU A 9 -13.71 -9.42 -1.29
C LEU A 9 -12.63 -10.36 -0.76
N ILE A 10 -12.09 -11.24 -1.60
CA ILE A 10 -10.99 -12.13 -1.20
C ILE A 10 -9.72 -11.32 -0.89
N ILE A 11 -9.35 -10.34 -1.73
CA ILE A 11 -8.17 -9.52 -1.52
C ILE A 11 -8.33 -8.64 -0.27
N ASN A 12 -9.49 -8.03 -0.07
CA ASN A 12 -9.80 -7.26 1.13
C ASN A 12 -9.80 -8.17 2.38
N GLY A 13 -10.40 -9.35 2.30
CA GLY A 13 -10.43 -10.32 3.40
C GLY A 13 -9.03 -10.80 3.80
N THR A 14 -8.18 -11.15 2.82
CA THR A 14 -6.78 -11.56 3.07
C THR A 14 -5.94 -10.41 3.61
N THR A 15 -6.13 -9.20 3.11
CA THR A 15 -5.49 -7.98 3.64
C THR A 15 -5.91 -7.73 5.09
N LEU A 16 -7.20 -7.83 5.41
CA LEU A 16 -7.71 -7.65 6.77
C LEU A 16 -7.12 -8.69 7.72
N ALA A 17 -7.13 -9.96 7.33
CA ALA A 17 -6.53 -11.03 8.10
C ALA A 17 -5.04 -10.78 8.32
N GLY A 18 -4.28 -10.41 7.28
CA GLY A 18 -2.87 -10.05 7.37
C GLY A 18 -2.62 -8.88 8.32
N LEU A 19 -3.42 -7.82 8.23
CA LEU A 19 -3.31 -6.65 9.11
C LEU A 19 -3.55 -7.03 10.58
N ILE A 20 -4.57 -7.84 10.87
CA ILE A 20 -4.90 -8.26 12.24
C ILE A 20 -3.85 -9.23 12.80
N LEU A 21 -3.45 -10.24 12.02
CA LEU A 21 -2.56 -11.31 12.47
C LEU A 21 -1.11 -10.85 12.60
N LEU A 22 -0.65 -9.97 11.69
CA LEU A 22 0.74 -9.52 11.67
C LEU A 22 0.96 -8.27 12.51
N THR A 23 -0.07 -7.49 12.87
CA THR A 23 0.11 -6.29 13.69
C THR A 23 0.06 -6.62 15.19
N PRO A 24 1.17 -6.52 15.94
CA PRO A 24 1.15 -6.79 17.37
C PRO A 24 0.36 -5.72 18.11
N ARG A 25 -0.45 -6.13 19.10
CA ARG A 25 -1.26 -5.21 19.91
C ARG A 25 -0.42 -4.11 20.60
N SER A 26 0.82 -4.42 20.96
CA SER A 26 1.76 -3.46 21.56
C SER A 26 2.18 -2.33 20.62
N ARG A 27 2.00 -2.49 19.30
CA ARG A 27 2.43 -1.55 18.26
C ARG A 27 1.27 -0.95 17.47
N LEU A 28 0.04 -1.00 18.00
CA LEU A 28 -1.15 -0.43 17.34
C LEU A 28 -1.02 1.08 17.07
N ARG A 29 -0.39 1.81 17.98
CA ARG A 29 -0.13 3.25 17.78
C ARG A 29 0.80 3.50 16.59
N GLU A 30 1.86 2.71 16.46
CA GLU A 30 2.77 2.78 15.31
C GLU A 30 2.03 2.40 14.02
N ALA A 31 1.20 1.35 14.07
CA ALA A 31 0.38 0.91 12.95
C ALA A 31 -0.58 2.01 12.47
N ALA A 32 -1.34 2.64 13.38
CA ALA A 32 -2.29 3.69 13.04
C ALA A 32 -1.61 4.88 12.36
N VAL A 33 -0.44 5.30 12.87
CA VAL A 33 0.33 6.41 12.29
C VAL A 33 0.80 6.08 10.87
N VAL A 34 1.35 4.89 10.65
CA VAL A 34 1.79 4.46 9.33
C VAL A 34 0.60 4.34 8.37
N TYR A 35 -0.50 3.77 8.84
CA TYR A 35 -1.71 3.56 8.05
C TYR A 35 -2.30 4.89 7.58
N THR A 36 -2.58 5.82 8.50
CA THR A 36 -3.21 7.10 8.17
C THR A 36 -2.30 7.98 7.30
N PHE A 37 -0.99 7.97 7.57
CA PHE A 37 -0.02 8.66 6.72
C PHE A 37 0.03 8.07 5.31
N LYS A 38 0.00 6.75 5.20
CA LYS A 38 0.01 6.12 3.88
C LYS A 38 -1.27 6.43 3.12
N GLN A 39 -2.41 6.31 3.78
CA GLN A 39 -3.74 6.60 3.23
C GLN A 39 -3.84 8.03 2.67
N SER A 40 -3.25 9.03 3.31
CA SER A 40 -3.28 10.41 2.79
C SER A 40 -2.47 10.58 1.51
N ILE A 41 -1.37 9.85 1.36
CA ILE A 41 -0.55 9.88 0.14
C ILE A 41 -1.22 9.10 -0.99
N THR A 42 -1.66 7.88 -0.71
CA THR A 42 -2.21 6.96 -1.72
C THR A 42 -3.46 7.53 -2.37
N TRP A 43 -4.38 8.06 -1.57
CA TRP A 43 -5.59 8.68 -2.12
C TRP A 43 -5.29 9.84 -3.07
N VAL A 44 -4.39 10.75 -2.71
CA VAL A 44 -4.02 11.88 -3.56
C VAL A 44 -3.34 11.41 -4.84
N LEU A 45 -2.38 10.48 -4.75
CA LEU A 45 -1.69 9.95 -5.93
C LEU A 45 -2.63 9.17 -6.85
N GLY A 46 -3.53 8.35 -6.29
CA GLY A 46 -4.52 7.61 -7.05
C GLY A 46 -5.46 8.53 -7.84
N LEU A 47 -5.91 9.63 -7.23
CA LEU A 47 -6.69 10.64 -7.94
C LEU A 47 -5.91 11.31 -9.08
N LEU A 48 -4.64 11.67 -8.85
CA LEU A 48 -3.80 12.26 -9.89
C LEU A 48 -3.60 11.29 -11.07
N ILE A 49 -3.32 10.01 -10.79
CA ILE A 49 -3.11 8.98 -11.82
C ILE A 49 -4.36 8.82 -12.70
N VAL A 50 -5.55 8.82 -12.10
CA VAL A 50 -6.82 8.70 -12.85
C VAL A 50 -7.12 10.00 -13.60
N GLU A 51 -6.89 11.17 -13.01
CA GLU A 51 -7.15 12.47 -13.65
C GLU A 51 -6.27 12.69 -14.89
N TYR A 52 -5.03 12.20 -14.86
CA TYR A 52 -4.13 12.21 -16.02
C TYR A 52 -4.41 11.08 -17.03
N HIS A 53 -5.50 10.31 -16.87
CA HIS A 53 -5.84 9.16 -17.71
C HIS A 53 -4.67 8.18 -17.90
N LEU A 54 -3.97 7.89 -16.80
CA LEU A 54 -2.87 6.94 -16.81
C LEU A 54 -3.39 5.52 -16.54
N ILE A 55 -4.24 5.39 -15.51
CA ILE A 55 -4.90 4.14 -15.12
C ILE A 55 -6.39 4.41 -14.96
N GLU A 56 -7.22 3.46 -15.38
CA GLU A 56 -8.66 3.46 -15.12
C GLU A 56 -9.07 2.25 -14.28
N TYR A 57 -10.19 2.37 -13.57
CA TYR A 57 -10.75 1.33 -12.72
C TYR A 57 -12.22 1.06 -13.15
N PRO A 58 -12.45 0.25 -14.20
CA PRO A 58 -13.78 0.03 -14.76
C PRO A 58 -14.75 -0.60 -13.76
N ALA A 59 -14.33 -1.67 -13.08
CA ALA A 59 -15.06 -2.31 -11.99
C ALA A 59 -14.49 -1.85 -10.65
N ARG A 60 -15.07 -0.81 -10.05
CA ARG A 60 -14.61 -0.23 -8.77
C ARG A 60 -15.73 -0.05 -7.75
N GLU A 61 -15.35 0.05 -6.48
CA GLU A 61 -16.27 0.44 -5.42
C GLU A 61 -16.60 1.94 -5.50
N PHE A 62 -17.79 2.31 -5.01
CA PHE A 62 -18.23 3.70 -4.90
C PHE A 62 -18.11 4.51 -6.22
N ILE A 63 -18.56 3.94 -7.33
CA ILE A 63 -18.45 4.48 -8.70
C ILE A 63 -18.81 5.98 -8.82
N ILE A 64 -19.78 6.45 -8.02
CA ILE A 64 -20.27 7.84 -8.00
C ILE A 64 -19.34 8.76 -7.20
N ALA A 65 -18.72 8.27 -6.12
CA ALA A 65 -17.98 9.08 -5.17
C ALA A 65 -16.47 9.07 -5.39
N ASN A 66 -15.91 8.02 -6.00
CA ASN A 66 -14.48 7.89 -6.22
C ASN A 66 -14.17 7.37 -7.63
N ARG A 67 -13.17 7.98 -8.28
CA ARG A 67 -12.71 7.57 -9.61
C ARG A 67 -11.57 6.55 -9.55
N THR A 68 -10.84 6.47 -8.44
CA THR A 68 -9.82 5.44 -8.18
C THR A 68 -10.39 4.23 -7.42
N SER A 69 -9.63 3.14 -7.32
CA SER A 69 -9.97 1.98 -6.48
C SER A 69 -9.96 2.37 -5.01
N PHE A 70 -11.14 2.34 -4.38
CA PHE A 70 -11.25 2.65 -2.96
C PHE A 70 -10.48 1.64 -2.11
N SER A 71 -10.65 0.35 -2.38
CA SER A 71 -9.98 -0.70 -1.62
C SER A 71 -8.47 -0.62 -1.73
N PHE A 72 -7.93 -0.34 -2.91
CA PHE A 72 -6.48 -0.22 -3.07
C PHE A 72 -5.92 0.98 -2.27
N GLU A 73 -6.46 2.17 -2.50
CA GLU A 73 -5.89 3.40 -1.97
C GLU A 73 -6.13 3.59 -0.47
N PHE A 74 -7.29 3.17 0.04
CA PHE A 74 -7.69 3.43 1.43
C PHE A 74 -7.43 2.26 2.36
N PHE A 75 -7.23 1.05 1.84
CA PHE A 75 -7.16 -0.15 2.67
C PHE A 75 -5.97 -1.04 2.37
N ILE A 76 -5.91 -1.65 1.18
CA ILE A 76 -4.89 -2.65 0.82
C ILE A 76 -3.49 -2.05 0.95
N TYR A 77 -3.24 -0.91 0.29
CA TYR A 77 -1.90 -0.36 0.28
C TYR A 77 -1.46 0.20 1.66
N PRO A 78 -2.30 0.99 2.38
CA PRO A 78 -2.00 1.37 3.76
C PRO A 78 -1.72 0.19 4.70
N ALA A 79 -2.50 -0.89 4.62
CA ALA A 79 -2.31 -2.09 5.44
C ALA A 79 -0.96 -2.79 5.14
N ILE A 80 -0.60 -2.94 3.86
CA ILE A 80 0.69 -3.51 3.48
C ILE A 80 1.85 -2.65 3.99
N CYS A 81 1.72 -1.32 3.95
CA CYS A 81 2.73 -0.42 4.50
C CYS A 81 2.90 -0.55 6.02
N VAL A 82 1.84 -0.83 6.77
CA VAL A 82 1.94 -1.16 8.19
C VAL A 82 2.79 -2.40 8.38
N ILE A 83 2.47 -3.49 7.69
CA ILE A 83 3.18 -4.77 7.79
C ILE A 83 4.66 -4.57 7.43
N TYR A 84 4.93 -3.88 6.32
CA TYR A 84 6.26 -3.53 5.85
C TYR A 84 7.10 -2.80 6.90
N ASN A 85 6.53 -1.78 7.54
CA ASN A 85 7.26 -0.95 8.50
C ASN A 85 7.49 -1.65 9.84
N LEU A 86 6.49 -2.37 10.35
CA LEU A 86 6.57 -3.03 11.66
C LEU A 86 7.50 -4.26 11.64
N HIS A 87 7.65 -4.93 10.51
CA HIS A 87 8.51 -6.12 10.36
C HIS A 87 9.84 -5.84 9.66
N PHE A 88 10.15 -4.57 9.39
CA PHE A 88 11.38 -4.23 8.71
C PHE A 88 12.61 -4.73 9.50
N PRO A 89 13.53 -5.46 8.85
CA PRO A 89 14.66 -6.11 9.52
C PRO A 89 15.80 -5.13 9.83
N ALA A 90 15.58 -4.22 10.78
CA ALA A 90 16.51 -3.14 11.14
C ALA A 90 17.87 -3.66 11.66
N ASP A 91 17.86 -4.76 12.41
CA ASP A 91 19.07 -5.34 13.04
C ASP A 91 19.80 -6.35 12.15
N ARG A 92 19.37 -6.51 10.90
CA ARG A 92 19.98 -7.44 9.94
C ARG A 92 20.93 -6.70 8.99
N GLY A 93 21.79 -7.47 8.32
CA GLY A 93 22.72 -6.93 7.31
C GLY A 93 22.03 -6.24 6.13
N TRP A 94 22.77 -5.39 5.44
CA TRP A 94 22.29 -4.57 4.32
C TRP A 94 21.56 -5.36 3.24
N GLY A 95 22.04 -6.56 2.89
CA GLY A 95 21.37 -7.41 1.88
C GLY A 95 19.92 -7.78 2.26
N ARG A 96 19.66 -8.11 3.54
CA ARG A 96 18.29 -8.42 3.99
C ARG A 96 17.38 -7.20 4.02
N LYS A 97 17.94 -6.02 4.31
CA LYS A 97 17.21 -4.75 4.24
C LYS A 97 16.79 -4.42 2.82
N TRP A 98 17.72 -4.50 1.87
CA TRP A 98 17.44 -4.25 0.46
C TRP A 98 16.47 -5.27 -0.12
N ALA A 99 16.64 -6.57 0.20
CA ALA A 99 15.67 -7.59 -0.19
C ALA A 99 14.26 -7.26 0.34
N TRP A 100 14.13 -6.86 1.61
CA TRP A 100 12.86 -6.45 2.19
C TRP A 100 12.25 -5.24 1.49
N ILE A 101 13.07 -4.24 1.16
CA ILE A 101 12.65 -3.03 0.43
C ILE A 101 12.12 -3.36 -0.97
N LEU A 102 12.78 -4.28 -1.68
CA LEU A 102 12.45 -4.59 -3.07
C LEU A 102 11.34 -5.63 -3.22
N VAL A 103 11.18 -6.56 -2.28
CA VAL A 103 10.17 -7.63 -2.35
C VAL A 103 8.76 -7.06 -2.33
N PHE A 104 8.46 -6.12 -1.43
CA PHE A 104 7.12 -5.55 -1.29
C PHE A 104 6.59 -4.87 -2.57
N PRO A 105 7.27 -3.85 -3.15
CA PRO A 105 6.82 -3.24 -4.40
C PRO A 105 6.77 -4.27 -5.54
N THR A 106 7.72 -5.20 -5.61
CA THR A 106 7.72 -6.24 -6.65
C THR A 106 6.49 -7.13 -6.58
N VAL A 107 6.17 -7.68 -5.39
CA VAL A 107 5.00 -8.54 -5.21
C VAL A 107 3.71 -7.77 -5.49
N MET A 108 3.60 -6.53 -5.02
CA MET A 108 2.43 -5.69 -5.30
C MET A 108 2.25 -5.41 -6.80
N THR A 109 3.32 -5.03 -7.51
CA THR A 109 3.25 -4.82 -8.97
C THR A 109 2.89 -6.10 -9.72
N LEU A 110 3.41 -7.27 -9.30
CA LEU A 110 3.03 -8.54 -9.91
C LEU A 110 1.54 -8.84 -9.76
N PHE A 111 0.98 -8.60 -8.57
CA PHE A 111 -0.47 -8.71 -8.35
C PHE A 111 -1.25 -7.70 -9.19
N GLU A 112 -0.81 -6.45 -9.24
CA GLU A 112 -1.46 -5.40 -10.04
C GLU A 112 -1.51 -5.76 -11.53
N VAL A 113 -0.39 -6.19 -12.11
CA VAL A 113 -0.31 -6.63 -13.51
C VAL A 113 -1.16 -7.89 -13.75
N ALA A 114 -1.27 -8.78 -12.77
CA ALA A 114 -2.17 -9.93 -12.90
C ALA A 114 -3.64 -9.48 -12.90
N LEU A 115 -4.02 -8.54 -12.04
CA LEU A 115 -5.37 -7.98 -12.04
C LEU A 115 -5.67 -7.24 -13.35
N GLU A 116 -4.72 -6.45 -13.86
CA GLU A 116 -4.87 -5.74 -15.12
C GLU A 116 -5.06 -6.67 -16.32
N LYS A 117 -4.31 -7.78 -16.40
CA LYS A 117 -4.43 -8.73 -17.51
C LYS A 117 -5.67 -9.62 -17.49
N TYR A 118 -6.21 -9.91 -16.30
CA TYR A 118 -7.23 -10.95 -16.12
C TYR A 118 -8.57 -10.44 -15.59
N THR A 119 -8.67 -9.16 -15.23
CA THR A 119 -9.87 -8.58 -14.61
C THR A 119 -10.11 -7.15 -15.06
N ASP A 120 -11.35 -6.70 -14.96
CA ASP A 120 -11.73 -5.31 -15.26
C ASP A 120 -11.54 -4.39 -14.03
N LEU A 121 -10.71 -4.80 -13.06
CA LEU A 121 -10.43 -4.02 -11.86
C LEU A 121 -9.45 -2.87 -12.13
N ILE A 122 -8.52 -3.06 -13.06
CA ILE A 122 -7.43 -2.11 -13.37
C ILE A 122 -7.21 -2.14 -14.87
N GLU A 123 -7.16 -0.98 -15.50
CA GLU A 123 -6.85 -0.85 -16.93
C GLU A 123 -5.71 0.15 -17.10
N TYR A 124 -4.62 -0.27 -17.75
CA TYR A 124 -3.52 0.63 -18.08
C TYR A 124 -3.80 1.34 -19.40
N VAL A 125 -3.94 2.67 -19.35
CA VAL A 125 -4.24 3.49 -20.55
C VAL A 125 -2.94 4.08 -21.10
N ASN A 126 -2.29 4.97 -20.33
CA ASN A 126 -0.99 5.58 -20.66
C ASN A 126 0.07 5.21 -19.61
N TRP A 127 -0.11 4.05 -18.99
CA TRP A 127 0.70 3.59 -17.88
C TRP A 127 1.36 2.25 -18.19
N THR A 128 2.43 1.96 -17.47
CA THR A 128 3.19 0.73 -17.63
C THR A 128 3.62 0.24 -16.26
N TRP A 129 3.73 -1.08 -16.10
CA TRP A 129 4.01 -1.74 -14.82
C TRP A 129 5.25 -1.20 -14.09
N TYR A 130 6.28 -0.71 -14.79
CA TYR A 130 7.48 -0.17 -14.14
C TYR A 130 7.23 1.16 -13.43
N TRP A 131 6.26 1.97 -13.89
CA TRP A 131 5.84 3.19 -13.19
C TRP A 131 5.15 2.87 -11.87
N THR A 132 4.32 1.82 -11.83
CA THR A 132 3.79 1.26 -10.59
C THR A 132 4.93 0.86 -9.66
N TRP A 133 5.87 0.05 -10.15
CA TRP A 133 6.95 -0.44 -9.30
C TRP A 133 7.79 0.71 -8.70
N LEU A 134 8.12 1.73 -9.51
CA LEU A 134 8.86 2.92 -9.08
C LEU A 134 8.07 3.76 -8.07
N SER A 135 6.77 3.99 -8.30
CA SER A 135 5.92 4.79 -7.41
C SER A 135 5.71 4.07 -6.07
N LEU A 136 5.50 2.75 -6.09
CA LEU A 136 5.42 1.93 -4.89
C LEU A 136 6.72 2.00 -4.10
N LEU A 137 7.87 1.77 -4.75
CA LEU A 137 9.18 1.82 -4.12
C LEU A 137 9.44 3.19 -3.47
N ALA A 138 9.23 4.27 -4.21
CA ALA A 138 9.43 5.64 -3.72
C ALA A 138 8.55 5.92 -2.49
N THR A 139 7.28 5.55 -2.55
CA THR A 139 6.35 5.83 -1.46
C THR A 139 6.51 4.88 -0.26
N PHE A 140 7.08 3.68 -0.43
CA PHE A 140 7.57 2.85 0.68
C PHE A 140 8.74 3.52 1.41
N PHE A 141 9.69 4.12 0.68
CA PHE A 141 10.78 4.89 1.29
C PHE A 141 10.27 6.09 2.07
N VAL A 142 9.33 6.86 1.50
CA VAL A 142 8.69 8.00 2.18
C VAL A 142 7.97 7.54 3.45
N SER A 143 7.18 6.46 3.36
CA SER A 143 6.51 5.86 4.53
C SER A 143 7.51 5.44 5.62
N ARG A 144 8.63 4.83 5.24
CA ARG A 144 9.68 4.42 6.17
C ARG A 144 10.35 5.62 6.84
N GLY A 145 10.69 6.65 6.06
CA GLY A 145 11.28 7.88 6.57
C GLY A 145 10.38 8.57 7.59
N TYR A 146 9.09 8.69 7.27
CA TYR A 146 8.08 9.25 8.17
C TYR A 146 7.93 8.44 9.47
N TYR A 147 7.87 7.11 9.36
CA TYR A 147 7.78 6.23 10.53
C TYR A 147 9.01 6.35 11.45
N LEU A 148 10.22 6.40 10.89
CA LEU A 148 11.45 6.58 11.67
C LEU A 148 11.50 7.96 12.34
N TRP A 149 11.07 9.01 11.63
CA TRP A 149 10.92 10.36 12.21
C TRP A 149 9.95 10.35 13.39
N PHE A 150 8.77 9.73 13.23
CA PHE A 150 7.79 9.61 14.30
C PHE A 150 8.34 8.87 15.52
N LYS A 151 9.06 7.75 15.30
CA LYS A 151 9.70 7.03 16.41
C LYS A 151 10.78 7.85 17.09
N LYS A 152 11.64 8.53 16.35
CA LYS A 152 12.69 9.39 16.93
C LYS A 152 12.08 10.53 17.76
N GLY A 153 11.05 11.21 17.23
CA GLY A 153 10.37 12.30 17.93
C GLY A 153 9.53 11.86 19.13
N ALA A 154 8.94 10.67 19.08
CA ALA A 154 8.14 10.10 20.16
C ALA A 154 8.97 9.59 21.35
N TRP A 155 10.19 9.11 21.11
CA TRP A 155 11.06 8.52 22.13
C TRP A 155 12.22 9.42 22.56
N GLY A 156 12.62 10.40 21.74
CA GLY A 156 13.63 11.40 22.11
C GLY A 156 13.20 12.33 23.26
N LYS A 157 11.89 12.41 23.56
CA LYS A 157 11.34 13.17 24.71
C LYS A 157 11.04 12.33 25.95
N ALA A 158 11.19 10.99 25.88
CA ALA A 158 10.97 10.10 27.02
C ALA A 158 12.27 9.77 27.77
N ALA A 159 13.40 10.30 27.30
CA ALA A 159 14.74 10.12 27.86
C ALA A 159 15.35 11.44 28.41
N GLU A 160 14.56 12.51 28.43
CA GLU A 160 14.82 13.79 29.13
C GLU A 160 13.82 13.93 30.27
#